data_AF-A0A4C1YF44-F1
#
_entry.id   AF-A0A4C1YF44-F1
#
_cell.length_a   1.000
_cell.length_b   1.000
_cell.length_c   1.000
_cell.angle_alpha   90.00
_cell.angle_beta   90.00
_cell.angle_gamma   90.00
#
_symmetry.space_group_name_H-M   'P 1'
#
loop_
_entity.id
_entity.type
_entity.pdbx_description
1 polymer ?
#
loop_
_entity_poly.entity_id
_entity_poly.type
_entity_poly.pdbx_seq_one_letter_code
_entity_poly.pdbx_strand_id
1 'polypeptide(L)'
;MSEATADCALASHRSEAGRGGFDLSVAKDFYIIMNLAVGGTNGFFPDGVSNPSPKPWWNGSPTAPLDFWNAQGAWLPTWNLNVNDGQDASLQVDYVRVWAL
;
A
#
# COMPACT_ATOMS: atom_id res chain seq x y z
N MET A 1 -1.48 -13.56 -10.82
CA MET A 1 -2.34 -12.82 -9.86
C MET A 1 -1.51 -12.58 -8.62
N SER A 2 -0.91 -11.40 -8.48
CA SER A 2 -0.26 -10.98 -7.23
C SER A 2 -1.29 -10.17 -6.44
N GLU A 3 -1.62 -10.62 -5.25
CA GLU A 3 -2.49 -9.91 -4.32
C GLU A 3 -1.96 -8.50 -4.05
N ALA A 4 -2.78 -7.49 -4.36
CA ALA A 4 -2.63 -6.17 -3.80
C ALA A 4 -3.27 -6.21 -2.40
N THR A 5 -2.46 -6.36 -1.36
CA THR A 5 -2.95 -6.31 0.01
C THR A 5 -3.20 -4.85 0.39
N ALA A 6 -4.46 -4.51 0.69
CA ALA A 6 -4.83 -3.26 1.32
C ALA A 6 -4.54 -3.38 2.81
N ASP A 7 -3.57 -2.62 3.32
CA ASP A 7 -3.24 -2.62 4.75
C ASP A 7 -3.68 -1.32 5.44
N CYS A 8 -4.31 -1.50 6.60
CA CYS A 8 -4.90 -0.46 7.43
C CYS A 8 -3.98 -0.27 8.65
N ALA A 9 -3.00 0.62 8.55
CA ALA A 9 -2.05 0.86 9.64
C ALA A 9 -2.53 1.99 10.57
N LEU A 10 -2.97 1.62 11.77
CA LEU A 10 -3.23 2.51 12.91
C LEU A 10 -1.93 2.77 13.68
N ALA A 11 -1.45 4.00 13.70
CA ALA A 11 -0.38 4.43 14.61
C ALA A 11 -0.95 5.42 15.64
N SER A 12 -1.05 5.01 16.90
CA SER A 12 -1.39 5.88 18.04
C SER A 12 -0.19 5.95 18.99
N HIS A 13 0.32 7.17 19.23
CA HIS A 13 1.41 7.40 20.16
C HIS A 13 1.09 8.56 21.13
N ARG A 14 0.90 8.14 22.39
CA ARG A 14 1.35 8.74 23.68
C ARG A 14 0.54 9.75 24.51
N SER A 15 0.73 9.46 25.81
CA SER A 15 0.67 10.22 27.07
C SER A 15 -0.68 10.56 27.67
N GLU A 16 -1.04 9.75 28.67
CA GLU A 16 -2.19 9.90 29.57
C GLU A 16 -1.90 10.95 30.64
N ALA A 17 -2.85 11.85 30.86
CA ALA A 17 -3.04 12.47 32.16
C ALA A 17 -4.51 12.85 32.36
N GLY A 18 -5.22 12.01 33.12
CA GLY A 18 -6.09 12.50 34.18
C GLY A 18 -7.56 12.75 33.86
N ARG A 19 -8.37 11.81 34.37
CA ARG A 19 -9.74 11.98 34.89
C ARG A 19 -10.88 12.10 33.87
N GLY A 20 -11.49 10.93 33.61
CA GLY A 20 -12.94 10.77 33.57
C GLY A 20 -13.70 11.62 32.55
N GLY A 21 -13.46 11.36 31.27
CA GLY A 21 -14.34 11.78 30.19
C GLY A 21 -14.69 10.56 29.37
N PHE A 22 -15.96 10.41 28.96
CA PHE A 22 -16.33 9.48 27.90
C PHE A 22 -15.33 9.62 26.76
N ASP A 23 -14.68 8.52 26.39
CA ASP A 23 -13.74 8.49 25.26
C ASP A 23 -14.55 8.77 23.98
N LEU A 24 -14.60 10.05 23.61
CA LEU A 24 -15.05 10.53 22.31
C LEU A 24 -13.99 10.16 21.26
N SER A 25 -13.59 8.90 21.15
CA SER A 25 -12.55 8.44 20.21
C SER A 25 -12.91 8.66 18.73
N VAL A 26 -14.09 9.23 18.46
CA VAL A 26 -14.56 9.69 17.13
C VAL A 26 -14.47 11.22 16.95
N ALA A 27 -14.12 12.00 17.99
CA ALA A 27 -14.07 13.47 17.93
C ALA A 27 -12.82 14.03 17.22
N LYS A 28 -12.07 13.18 16.51
CA LYS A 28 -10.96 13.62 15.68
C LYS A 28 -11.32 13.46 14.22
N ASP A 29 -10.88 14.44 13.44
CA ASP A 29 -10.95 14.39 11.98
C ASP A 29 -10.32 13.07 11.51
N PHE A 30 -11.07 12.32 10.71
CA PHE A 30 -10.59 11.12 10.07
C PHE A 30 -10.46 11.36 8.57
N TYR A 31 -9.42 10.77 7.98
CA TYR A 31 -9.12 10.89 6.56
C TYR A 31 -9.25 9.53 5.91
N ILE A 32 -9.88 9.48 4.74
CA ILE A 32 -9.80 8.31 3.86
C ILE A 32 -8.55 8.47 3.02
N ILE A 33 -7.57 7.58 3.23
CA ILE A 33 -6.35 7.50 2.43
C ILE A 33 -6.45 6.27 1.54
N MET A 34 -6.42 6.48 0.23
CA MET A 34 -6.29 5.41 -0.77
C MET A 34 -4.94 5.56 -1.47
N ASN A 35 -4.19 4.47 -1.55
CA ASN A 35 -2.83 4.47 -2.10
C ASN A 35 -2.60 3.21 -2.95
N LEU A 36 -1.79 3.35 -3.99
CA LEU A 36 -1.26 2.26 -4.81
C LEU A 36 0.27 2.40 -4.82
N ALA A 37 0.97 1.40 -4.30
CA ALA A 37 2.42 1.45 -4.13
C ALA A 37 3.13 0.21 -4.69
N VAL A 38 4.39 0.40 -5.08
CA VAL A 38 5.31 -0.66 -5.53
C VAL A 38 6.74 -0.24 -5.16
N GLY A 39 7.67 -1.19 -5.07
CA GLY A 39 9.10 -0.89 -4.89
C GLY A 39 9.51 -0.41 -3.49
N GLY A 40 8.63 -0.53 -2.50
CA GLY A 40 8.91 -0.11 -1.11
C GLY A 40 9.73 -1.12 -0.31
N THR A 41 10.47 -0.62 0.68
CA THR A 41 11.29 -1.43 1.63
C THR A 41 10.83 -1.30 3.09
N ASN A 42 9.74 -0.59 3.34
CA ASN A 42 9.18 -0.29 4.67
C ASN A 42 8.42 -1.46 5.32
N GLY A 43 8.62 -2.70 4.85
CA GLY A 43 8.01 -3.90 5.42
C GLY A 43 6.68 -4.33 4.81
N PHE A 44 6.01 -3.50 3.99
CA PHE A 44 4.77 -3.90 3.30
C PHE A 44 4.98 -5.01 2.27
N PHE A 45 6.19 -5.09 1.68
CA PHE A 45 6.56 -6.11 0.71
C PHE A 45 7.59 -7.06 1.33
N PRO A 46 7.17 -8.16 1.99
CA PRO A 46 8.11 -9.09 2.62
C PRO A 46 9.05 -9.73 1.60
N ASP A 47 10.27 -10.01 2.05
CA ASP A 47 11.24 -10.78 1.28
C ASP A 47 10.92 -12.28 1.34
N GLY A 48 11.38 -13.04 0.34
CA GLY A 48 11.30 -14.52 0.34
C GLY A 48 9.90 -15.10 0.12
N VAL A 49 8.92 -14.28 -0.29
CA VAL A 49 7.59 -14.77 -0.67
C VAL A 49 7.60 -15.51 -2.00
N SER A 50 6.78 -16.56 -2.09
CA SER A 50 6.62 -17.35 -3.31
C SER A 50 5.59 -16.70 -4.23
N ASN A 51 6.07 -16.03 -5.28
CA ASN A 51 5.26 -15.42 -6.32
C ASN A 51 5.57 -16.04 -7.69
N PRO A 52 4.63 -16.04 -8.67
CA PRO A 52 4.92 -16.48 -10.03
C PRO A 52 6.12 -15.74 -10.65
N SER A 53 6.24 -14.44 -10.36
CA SER A 53 7.45 -13.64 -10.57
C SER A 53 7.99 -13.21 -9.21
N PRO A 54 9.19 -13.64 -8.82
CA PRO A 54 9.80 -13.24 -7.54
C PRO A 54 9.96 -11.74 -7.40
N LYS A 55 9.87 -11.22 -6.18
CA LYS A 55 10.14 -9.81 -5.88
C LYS A 55 11.60 -9.48 -6.25
N PRO A 56 11.87 -8.50 -7.14
CA PRO A 56 13.21 -8.28 -7.67
C PRO A 56 14.12 -7.37 -6.83
N TRP A 57 13.60 -6.73 -5.78
CA TRP A 57 14.39 -5.91 -4.85
C TRP A 57 14.39 -6.53 -3.45
N TRP A 58 15.47 -6.34 -2.71
CA TRP A 58 15.60 -6.77 -1.32
C TRP A 58 15.37 -5.60 -0.36
N ASN A 59 14.66 -5.81 0.76
CA ASN A 59 14.36 -4.71 1.67
C ASN A 59 15.59 -4.08 2.33
N GLY A 60 16.66 -4.87 2.54
CA GLY A 60 17.93 -4.38 3.08
C GLY A 60 18.91 -3.81 2.05
N SER A 61 18.54 -3.74 0.76
CA SER A 61 19.45 -3.23 -0.27
C SER A 61 19.55 -1.70 -0.19
N PRO A 62 20.77 -1.12 -0.20
CA PRO A 62 20.95 0.33 -0.28
C PRO A 62 20.52 0.89 -1.64
N THR A 63 20.35 0.00 -2.63
CA THR A 63 19.97 0.31 -4.01
C THR A 63 18.64 -0.34 -4.39
N ALA A 64 17.78 -0.67 -3.42
CA ALA A 64 16.50 -1.35 -3.69
C ALA A 64 15.65 -0.69 -4.81
N PRO A 65 15.54 0.65 -4.90
CA PRO A 65 14.83 1.29 -6.02
C PRO A 65 15.48 1.03 -7.39
N LEU A 66 16.82 0.99 -7.45
CA LEU A 66 17.56 0.67 -8.66
C LEU A 66 17.39 -0.80 -9.03
N ASP A 67 17.43 -1.70 -8.05
CA ASP A 67 17.21 -3.14 -8.26
C ASP A 67 15.80 -3.40 -8.83
N PHE A 68 14.80 -2.74 -8.25
CA PHE A 68 13.43 -2.73 -8.78
C PHE A 68 13.38 -2.23 -10.23
N TRP A 69 14.00 -1.08 -10.52
CA TRP A 69 13.98 -0.48 -11.86
C TRP A 69 14.68 -1.34 -12.91
N ASN A 70 15.86 -1.87 -12.59
CA ASN A 70 16.61 -2.74 -13.51
C ASN A 70 15.86 -4.02 -13.85
N ALA A 71 14.97 -4.48 -12.96
CA ALA A 71 14.10 -5.63 -13.19
C ALA A 71 12.79 -5.30 -13.94
N GLN A 72 12.65 -4.11 -14.54
CA GLN A 72 11.45 -3.71 -15.30
C GLN A 72 11.01 -4.71 -16.36
N GLY A 73 11.94 -5.44 -16.99
CA GLY A 73 11.59 -6.48 -17.95
C GLY A 73 10.73 -7.61 -17.37
N ALA A 74 10.77 -7.84 -16.06
CA ALA A 74 10.00 -8.89 -15.38
C ALA A 74 8.62 -8.41 -14.90
N TRP A 75 8.49 -7.16 -14.45
CA TRP A 75 7.23 -6.64 -13.87
C TRP A 75 6.45 -5.72 -14.81
N LEU A 76 7.10 -4.95 -15.68
CA LEU A 76 6.40 -4.00 -16.56
C LEU A 76 5.43 -4.69 -17.53
N PRO A 77 5.76 -5.86 -18.14
CA PRO A 77 4.80 -6.57 -18.99
C PRO A 77 3.54 -7.02 -18.25
N THR A 78 3.61 -7.22 -16.93
CA THR A 78 2.44 -7.66 -16.14
C THR A 78 1.40 -6.56 -15.95
N TRP A 79 1.73 -5.32 -16.31
CA TRP A 79 0.81 -4.17 -16.26
C TRP A 79 -0.04 -4.05 -17.52
N ASN A 80 0.21 -4.88 -18.55
CA ASN A 80 -0.58 -4.92 -19.78
C ASN A 80 -0.81 -3.55 -20.42
N LEU A 81 0.21 -2.68 -20.45
CA LEU A 81 0.06 -1.28 -20.90
C LEU A 81 -0.45 -1.11 -22.34
N ASN A 82 -0.32 -2.15 -23.16
CA ASN A 82 -0.81 -2.17 -24.55
C ASN A 82 -2.21 -2.78 -24.71
N VAL A 83 -2.86 -3.16 -23.59
CA VAL A 83 -4.22 -3.74 -23.55
C VAL A 83 -5.11 -2.79 -22.78
N ASN A 84 -6.34 -2.59 -23.24
CA ASN A 84 -7.32 -1.71 -22.58
C ASN A 84 -6.75 -0.32 -22.21
N ASP A 85 -5.89 0.24 -23.06
CA ASP A 85 -5.16 1.50 -22.81
C ASP A 85 -4.42 1.56 -21.46
N GLY A 86 -3.98 0.41 -20.93
CA GLY A 86 -3.29 0.30 -19.64
C GLY A 86 -4.19 0.49 -18.42
N GLN A 87 -5.52 0.54 -18.59
CA GLN A 87 -6.46 0.75 -17.49
C GLN A 87 -6.42 -0.38 -16.46
N ASP A 88 -6.05 -1.61 -16.86
CA ASP A 88 -5.92 -2.76 -15.96
C ASP A 88 -4.83 -2.57 -14.88
N ALA A 89 -3.87 -1.66 -15.10
CA ALA A 89 -2.83 -1.33 -14.12
C ALA A 89 -3.17 -0.13 -13.23
N SER A 90 -4.36 0.45 -13.37
CA SER A 90 -4.78 1.63 -12.60
C SER A 90 -5.56 1.25 -11.33
N LEU A 91 -5.48 2.11 -10.31
CA LEU A 91 -6.43 2.08 -9.21
C LEU A 91 -7.76 2.68 -9.69
N GLN A 92 -8.79 1.84 -9.86
CA GLN A 92 -10.12 2.27 -10.29
C GLN A 92 -11.10 2.30 -9.11
N VAL A 93 -11.81 3.41 -8.95
CA VAL A 93 -12.77 3.62 -7.86
C VAL A 93 -14.10 4.04 -8.45
N ASP A 94 -15.15 3.24 -8.23
CA ASP A 94 -16.51 3.55 -8.68
C ASP A 94 -17.18 4.58 -7.76
N TYR A 95 -17.21 4.34 -6.44
CA TYR A 95 -17.67 5.34 -5.48
C TYR A 95 -17.07 5.14 -4.09
N VAL A 96 -16.96 6.26 -3.35
CA VAL A 96 -16.73 6.29 -1.90
C VAL A 96 -17.96 6.92 -1.27
N ARG A 97 -18.60 6.21 -0.33
CA ARG A 97 -19.77 6.71 0.41
C ARG A 97 -19.50 6.64 1.91
N VAL A 98 -19.68 7.77 2.58
CA VAL A 98 -19.53 7.92 4.03
C VAL A 98 -20.84 8.43 4.59
N TRP A 99 -21.32 7.81 5.67
CA TRP A 99 -22.58 8.17 6.32
C TRP A 99 -22.34 8.29 7.83
N ALA A 100 -23.04 9.23 8.46
CA ALA A 100 -23.11 9.41 9.90
C ALA A 100 -24.58 9.49 10.33
N LEU A 101 -24.86 9.16 11.60
CA LEU A 101 -26.19 9.16 12.21
C LEU A 101 -26.57 10.55 12.74
#